data_AF-A0AAN9GND2-F1
#
_entry.id   AF-A0AAN9GND2-F1
#
_cell.length_a   1.000
_cell.length_b   1.000
_cell.length_c   1.000
_cell.angle_alpha   90.00
_cell.angle_beta   90.00
_cell.angle_gamma   90.00
#
_symmetry.space_group_name_H-M   'P 1'
#
loop_
_entity.id
_entity.type
_entity.pdbx_description
1 polymer ?
#
loop_
_entity_poly.entity_id
_entity_poly.type
_entity_poly.pdbx_seq_one_letter_code
_entity_poly.pdbx_strand_id
1 'polypeptide(L)'
;MQRAVYDRISEFDGGDTVYKPNLPLLLQSSLQFSHSCAAVEARQSANQNIVPSASSVIWYQEGNSDRHDVIVNGRRQGITKKNINTPAARSCICNSSILARFKLLVDEISESIPASLQKISKTDLDQTTYGQCKRAASEYLAAWSHLHQSLLGTWLQKSPDQYYQFSFLKLSTGFV
;
A
#
# COMPACT_ATOMS: atom_id res chain seq x y z
N MET A 1 14.57 -10.57 -14.85
CA MET A 1 13.39 -10.31 -13.98
C MET A 1 13.40 -11.22 -12.75
N GLN A 2 13.53 -12.54 -12.93
CA GLN A 2 13.55 -13.55 -11.86
C GLN A 2 14.37 -13.17 -10.62
N ARG A 3 15.65 -12.82 -10.82
CA ARG A 3 16.55 -12.38 -9.74
C ARG A 3 15.95 -11.30 -8.85
N ALA A 4 15.28 -10.32 -9.43
CA ALA A 4 14.70 -9.21 -8.69
C ALA A 4 13.40 -9.59 -7.97
N VAL A 5 12.63 -10.53 -8.54
CA VAL A 5 11.35 -10.97 -7.98
C VAL A 5 11.55 -11.91 -6.80
N TYR A 6 12.39 -12.95 -6.95
CA TYR A 6 12.57 -13.93 -5.88
C TYR A 6 13.97 -14.52 -5.71
N ASP A 7 14.84 -14.64 -6.74
CA ASP A 7 16.13 -15.35 -6.52
C ASP A 7 17.02 -14.66 -5.48
N ARG A 8 17.01 -13.32 -5.42
CA ARG A 8 17.80 -12.59 -4.41
C ARG A 8 17.37 -12.85 -2.96
N ILE A 9 16.23 -13.49 -2.75
CA ILE A 9 15.72 -13.90 -1.44
C ILE A 9 15.49 -15.42 -1.37
N SER A 10 16.09 -16.21 -2.27
CA SER A 10 15.84 -17.66 -2.33
C SER A 10 16.35 -18.41 -1.10
N GLU A 11 17.31 -17.84 -0.39
CA GLU A 11 17.87 -18.37 0.86
C GLU A 11 16.98 -18.07 2.08
N PHE A 12 15.90 -17.29 1.92
CA PHE A 12 14.95 -17.04 3.00
C PHE A 12 14.17 -18.30 3.33
N ASP A 13 14.41 -18.85 4.53
CA ASP A 13 13.81 -20.08 5.02
C ASP A 13 12.49 -19.86 5.78
N GLY A 14 12.11 -18.61 6.05
CA GLY A 14 10.92 -18.28 6.83
C GLY A 14 11.10 -18.36 8.35
N GLY A 15 12.25 -18.84 8.83
CA GLY A 15 12.47 -19.14 10.25
C GLY A 15 11.34 -19.98 10.85
N ASP A 16 10.86 -19.57 12.03
CA ASP A 16 9.73 -20.22 12.74
C ASP A 16 8.34 -19.80 12.21
N THR A 17 8.28 -19.08 11.09
CA THR A 17 7.02 -18.55 10.55
C THR A 17 6.47 -19.39 9.39
N VAL A 18 5.21 -19.17 9.04
CA VAL A 18 4.57 -19.83 7.88
C VAL A 18 4.98 -19.21 6.53
N TYR A 19 5.72 -18.10 6.54
CA TYR A 19 6.02 -17.32 5.34
C TYR A 19 7.20 -17.91 4.57
N LYS A 20 7.06 -17.98 3.24
CA LYS A 20 8.10 -18.47 2.33
C LYS A 20 8.15 -17.60 1.07
N PRO A 21 9.28 -17.56 0.34
CA PRO A 21 9.34 -16.88 -0.94
C PRO A 21 8.33 -17.49 -1.90
N ASN A 22 7.44 -16.66 -2.45
CA ASN A 22 6.55 -17.08 -3.53
C ASN A 22 7.34 -17.13 -4.85
N LEU A 23 7.16 -18.20 -5.62
CA LEU A 23 7.82 -18.42 -6.91
C LEU A 23 6.79 -18.31 -8.04
N PRO A 24 6.31 -17.09 -8.37
CA PRO A 24 5.32 -16.92 -9.42
C PRO A 24 5.88 -17.34 -10.78
N LEU A 25 5.00 -17.88 -11.62
CA LEU A 25 5.30 -18.09 -13.04
C LEU A 25 5.53 -16.73 -13.70
N LEU A 26 6.73 -16.50 -14.23
CA LEU A 26 7.08 -15.28 -14.94
C LEU A 26 6.86 -15.50 -16.44
N LEU A 27 5.93 -14.74 -17.02
CA LEU A 27 5.62 -14.77 -18.44
C LEU A 27 5.97 -13.41 -19.07
N GLN A 28 6.46 -13.44 -20.30
CA GLN A 28 6.73 -12.24 -21.08
C GLN A 28 5.82 -12.19 -22.30
N SER A 29 5.02 -11.14 -22.40
CA SER A 29 4.21 -10.89 -23.59
C SER A 29 5.10 -10.40 -24.74
N SER A 30 4.74 -10.79 -25.96
CA SER A 30 5.28 -10.21 -27.20
C SER A 30 4.61 -8.87 -27.56
N LEU A 31 3.50 -8.53 -26.91
CA LEU A 31 2.81 -7.25 -27.13
C LEU A 31 3.61 -6.12 -26.49
N GLN A 32 3.93 -5.10 -27.29
CA GLN A 32 4.49 -3.86 -26.78
C GLN A 32 3.39 -2.82 -26.56
N PHE A 33 3.42 -2.15 -25.42
CA PHE A 33 2.52 -1.02 -25.19
C PHE A 33 2.92 0.16 -26.09
N SER A 34 1.92 0.70 -26.79
CA SER A 34 2.07 1.87 -27.68
C SER A 34 2.50 3.15 -26.96
N HIS A 35 2.56 3.16 -25.63
CA HIS A 35 3.05 4.29 -24.84
C HIS A 35 4.15 3.85 -23.85
N SER A 36 4.79 2.71 -24.10
CA SER A 36 5.97 2.31 -23.32
C SER A 36 7.14 3.28 -23.53
N CYS A 37 8.06 3.34 -22.56
CA CYS A 37 9.25 4.20 -22.63
C CYS A 37 10.01 3.99 -23.95
N ALA A 38 10.38 2.75 -24.25
CA ALA A 38 11.08 2.39 -25.48
C ALA A 38 10.32 2.78 -26.75
N ALA A 39 8.99 2.60 -26.76
CA ALA A 39 8.18 2.94 -27.92
C ALA A 39 8.01 4.45 -28.10
N VAL A 40 8.03 5.24 -27.03
CA VAL A 40 8.00 6.72 -27.08
C VAL A 40 9.37 7.25 -27.52
N GLU A 41 10.45 6.72 -26.96
CA GLU A 41 11.84 7.03 -27.35
C GLU A 41 12.08 6.77 -28.84
N ALA A 42 11.64 5.61 -29.36
CA ALA A 42 11.83 5.26 -30.77
C ALA A 42 11.06 6.15 -31.76
N ARG A 43 9.98 6.82 -31.32
CA ARG A 43 9.16 7.71 -32.16
C ARG A 43 9.61 9.16 -32.13
N GLN A 44 10.51 9.52 -31.22
CA GLN A 44 10.83 10.92 -30.99
C GLN A 44 11.97 11.42 -31.88
N SER A 45 11.91 12.69 -32.24
CA SER A 45 13.02 13.40 -32.86
C SER A 45 14.07 13.78 -31.80
N ALA A 46 15.34 13.89 -32.20
CA ALA A 46 16.50 14.04 -31.31
C ALA A 46 16.48 15.26 -30.34
N ASN A 47 15.49 16.15 -30.42
CA ASN A 47 15.45 17.44 -29.71
C ASN A 47 14.27 17.59 -28.72
N GLN A 48 13.57 16.51 -28.35
CA GLN A 48 12.48 16.58 -27.37
C GLN A 48 12.83 15.82 -26.08
N ASN A 49 12.59 16.45 -24.93
CA ASN A 49 12.76 15.80 -23.63
C ASN A 49 11.52 14.97 -23.30
N ILE A 50 11.71 13.67 -23.06
CA ILE A 50 10.67 12.78 -22.52
C ILE A 50 10.61 12.98 -21.01
N VAL A 51 9.41 13.25 -20.51
CA VAL A 51 9.17 13.32 -19.06
C VAL A 51 8.04 12.35 -18.68
N PRO A 52 8.19 11.61 -17.56
CA PRO A 52 7.12 10.77 -17.06
C PRO A 52 5.94 11.65 -16.61
N SER A 53 4.73 11.13 -16.75
CA SER A 53 3.55 11.80 -16.19
C SER A 53 3.66 11.89 -14.68
N ALA A 54 3.33 13.05 -14.12
CA ALA A 54 3.21 13.26 -12.67
C ALA A 54 1.92 12.64 -12.08
N SER A 55 1.14 11.95 -12.92
CA SER A 55 -0.14 11.36 -12.56
C SER A 55 -0.03 9.85 -12.35
N SER A 56 -0.81 9.33 -11.41
CA SER A 56 -1.00 7.90 -11.18
C SER A 56 -2.49 7.59 -11.19
N VAL A 57 -2.87 6.50 -11.85
CA VAL A 57 -4.25 6.03 -11.91
C VAL A 57 -4.37 4.79 -11.05
N ILE A 58 -5.37 4.79 -10.18
CA ILE A 58 -5.74 3.66 -9.34
C ILE A 58 -7.14 3.23 -9.74
N TRP A 59 -7.34 1.93 -9.88
CA TRP A 59 -8.64 1.34 -10.12
C TRP A 59 -8.74 0.03 -9.33
N TYR A 60 -9.90 -0.21 -8.73
CA TYR A 60 -10.23 -1.47 -8.08
C TYR A 60 -11.74 -1.66 -8.05
N GLN A 61 -12.18 -2.90 -7.98
CA GLN A 61 -13.59 -3.25 -7.85
C GLN A 61 -13.96 -3.41 -6.36
N GLU A 62 -15.07 -2.80 -5.94
CA GLU A 62 -15.64 -2.92 -4.61
C GLU A 62 -17.07 -3.48 -4.71
N GLY A 63 -17.21 -4.79 -4.51
CA GLY A 63 -18.47 -5.48 -4.76
C GLY A 63 -18.87 -5.39 -6.23
N ASN A 64 -20.05 -4.79 -6.49
CA ASN A 64 -20.56 -4.55 -7.85
C ASN A 64 -20.24 -3.13 -8.37
N SER A 65 -19.41 -2.35 -7.67
CA SER A 65 -19.07 -0.98 -8.06
C SER A 65 -17.59 -0.85 -8.43
N ASP A 66 -17.32 -0.14 -9.53
CA ASP A 66 -15.96 0.27 -9.88
C ASP A 66 -15.54 1.50 -9.07
N ARG A 67 -14.34 1.44 -8.50
CA ARG A 67 -13.68 2.58 -7.85
C ARG A 67 -12.46 2.97 -8.66
N HIS A 68 -12.27 4.27 -8.86
CA HIS A 68 -11.06 4.80 -9.44
C HIS A 68 -10.65 6.11 -8.79
N ASP A 69 -9.36 6.40 -8.88
CA ASP A 69 -8.75 7.59 -8.33
C ASP A 69 -7.57 8.01 -9.21
N VAL A 70 -7.50 9.30 -9.52
CA VAL A 70 -6.36 9.86 -10.27
C VAL A 70 -5.61 10.78 -9.34
N ILE A 71 -4.33 10.47 -9.11
CA ILE A 71 -3.46 11.20 -8.20
C ILE A 71 -2.45 11.99 -9.01
N VAL A 72 -2.33 13.28 -8.76
CA VAL A 72 -1.33 14.18 -9.36
C VAL A 72 -0.48 14.75 -8.23
N ASN A 73 0.84 14.52 -8.28
CA ASN A 73 1.76 14.99 -7.25
C ASN A 73 1.34 14.58 -5.81
N GLY A 74 0.87 13.35 -5.65
CA GLY A 74 0.46 12.79 -4.35
C GLY A 74 -0.91 13.25 -3.82
N ARG A 75 -1.70 14.00 -4.61
CA ARG A 75 -3.05 14.46 -4.26
C ARG A 75 -4.07 14.07 -5.32
N ARG A 76 -5.34 13.94 -4.92
CA ARG A 76 -6.41 13.67 -5.88
C ARG A 76 -6.53 14.76 -6.95
N GLN A 77 -6.73 14.36 -8.19
CA GLN A 77 -6.90 15.27 -9.33
C GLN A 77 -8.17 16.11 -9.14
N GLY A 78 -8.13 17.38 -9.57
CA GLY A 78 -9.28 18.28 -9.50
C GLY A 78 -9.53 18.90 -8.11
N ILE A 79 -8.67 18.63 -7.13
CA ILE A 79 -8.78 19.23 -5.80
C ILE A 79 -8.48 20.72 -5.84
N THR A 80 -9.40 21.50 -5.29
CA THR A 80 -9.24 22.96 -5.18
C THR A 80 -8.25 23.31 -4.09
N LYS A 81 -7.63 24.51 -4.18
CA LYS A 81 -6.74 25.04 -3.13
C LYS A 81 -7.41 25.07 -1.75
N LYS A 82 -8.72 25.32 -1.69
CA LYS A 82 -9.50 25.33 -0.45
C LYS A 82 -9.60 23.95 0.19
N ASN A 83 -9.67 22.89 -0.63
CA ASN A 83 -9.88 21.53 -0.16
C ASN A 83 -8.57 20.73 -0.04
N ILE A 84 -7.41 21.33 -0.29
CA ILE A 84 -6.14 20.61 -0.39
C ILE A 84 -5.70 19.94 0.92
N ASN A 85 -6.13 20.48 2.06
CA ASN A 85 -5.83 19.97 3.40
C ASN A 85 -7.01 19.20 4.01
N THR A 86 -8.04 18.87 3.22
CA THR A 86 -9.20 18.13 3.70
C THR A 86 -9.09 16.65 3.32
N PRO A 87 -9.86 15.75 3.97
CA PRO A 87 -9.91 14.34 3.60
C PRO A 87 -10.28 14.10 2.13
N ALA A 88 -11.03 15.01 1.50
CA ALA A 88 -11.40 14.89 0.10
C ALA A 88 -10.19 14.89 -0.85
N ALA A 89 -9.06 15.48 -0.44
CA ALA A 89 -7.82 15.52 -1.22
C ALA A 89 -6.98 14.23 -1.16
N ARG A 90 -7.31 13.34 -0.23
CA ARG A 90 -6.54 12.11 0.03
C ARG A 90 -6.81 11.09 -1.06
N SER A 91 -5.79 10.29 -1.36
CA SER A 91 -5.99 9.10 -2.18
C SER A 91 -6.82 8.06 -1.45
N CYS A 92 -7.65 7.33 -2.21
CA CYS A 92 -8.39 6.17 -1.70
C CYS A 92 -7.48 5.07 -1.13
N ILE A 93 -6.21 5.03 -1.55
CA ILE A 93 -5.20 4.04 -1.09
C ILE A 93 -4.14 4.64 -0.16
N CYS A 94 -4.33 5.86 0.38
CA CYS A 94 -3.41 6.37 1.38
C CYS A 94 -3.54 5.60 2.70
N ASN A 95 -2.47 5.58 3.53
CA ASN A 95 -2.47 4.81 4.79
C ASN A 95 -3.66 5.14 5.71
N SER A 96 -4.15 6.38 5.71
CA SER A 96 -5.33 6.79 6.48
C SER A 96 -6.62 6.17 5.95
N SER A 97 -6.80 6.15 4.62
CA SER A 97 -7.96 5.51 3.97
C SER A 97 -7.95 3.99 4.17
N ILE A 98 -6.77 3.36 4.06
CA ILE A 98 -6.60 1.92 4.32
C ILE A 98 -6.90 1.59 5.78
N LEU A 99 -6.40 2.39 6.74
CA LEU A 99 -6.71 2.19 8.17
C LEU A 99 -8.23 2.29 8.44
N ALA A 100 -8.90 3.26 7.82
CA ALA A 100 -10.35 3.42 7.96
C ALA A 100 -11.08 2.16 7.47
N ARG A 101 -10.74 1.66 6.27
CA ARG A 101 -11.35 0.45 5.73
C ARG A 101 -11.02 -0.80 6.55
N PHE A 102 -9.79 -0.89 7.07
CA PHE A 102 -9.40 -1.96 7.99
C PHE A 102 -10.24 -1.97 9.26
N LYS A 103 -10.45 -0.81 9.91
CA LYS A 103 -11.28 -0.74 11.13
C LYS A 103 -12.73 -1.12 10.86
N LEU A 104 -13.30 -0.68 9.72
CA LEU A 104 -14.63 -1.12 9.29
C LEU A 104 -14.69 -2.64 9.10
N LEU A 105 -13.70 -3.22 8.42
CA LEU A 105 -13.65 -4.66 8.21
C LEU A 105 -13.58 -5.42 9.54
N VAL A 106 -12.75 -4.98 10.49
CA VAL A 106 -12.65 -5.61 11.82
C VAL A 106 -13.98 -5.54 12.58
N ASP A 107 -14.73 -4.44 12.44
CA ASP A 107 -16.07 -4.30 13.02
C ASP A 107 -17.08 -5.26 12.37
N GLU A 108 -17.02 -5.42 11.04
CA GLU A 108 -17.89 -6.31 10.26
C GLU A 108 -17.66 -7.80 10.57
N ILE A 109 -16.41 -8.22 10.87
CA ILE A 109 -16.05 -9.62 11.10
C ILE A 109 -16.02 -10.02 12.59
N SER A 110 -16.77 -9.31 13.46
CA SER A 110 -16.60 -9.35 14.92
C SER A 110 -16.56 -10.73 15.59
N GLU A 111 -17.12 -11.76 14.97
CA GLU A 111 -17.13 -13.15 15.46
C GLU A 111 -15.88 -13.96 15.08
N SER A 112 -15.10 -13.51 14.10
CA SER A 112 -13.93 -14.22 13.54
C SER A 112 -12.69 -13.33 13.46
N ILE A 113 -12.50 -12.43 14.42
CA ILE A 113 -11.31 -11.56 14.45
C ILE A 113 -10.06 -12.43 14.67
N PRO A 114 -8.98 -12.24 13.87
CA PRO A 114 -7.72 -12.94 14.06
C PRO A 114 -7.18 -12.81 15.49
N ALA A 115 -6.60 -13.88 16.05
CA ALA A 115 -6.06 -13.90 17.41
C ALA A 115 -5.05 -12.78 17.69
N SER A 116 -4.29 -12.36 16.67
CA SER A 116 -3.39 -11.21 16.71
C SER A 116 -4.09 -9.89 17.05
N LEU A 117 -5.32 -9.71 16.56
CA LEU A 117 -6.13 -8.52 16.75
C LEU A 117 -7.08 -8.61 17.95
N GLN A 118 -7.38 -9.81 18.46
CA GLN A 118 -8.20 -10.00 19.67
C GLN A 118 -7.60 -9.33 20.92
N LYS A 119 -6.28 -9.09 20.93
CA LYS A 119 -5.58 -8.35 21.98
C LYS A 119 -5.91 -6.85 22.00
N ILE A 120 -6.55 -6.33 20.94
CA ILE A 120 -7.02 -4.95 20.82
C ILE A 120 -8.53 -4.98 21.06
N SER A 121 -8.99 -4.40 22.17
CA SER A 121 -10.43 -4.33 22.46
C SER A 121 -11.18 -3.56 21.37
N LYS A 122 -12.46 -3.88 21.14
CA LYS A 122 -13.31 -3.14 20.20
C LYS A 122 -13.41 -1.65 20.57
N THR A 123 -13.44 -1.32 21.86
CA THR A 123 -13.41 0.07 22.36
C THR A 123 -12.06 0.74 22.11
N ASP A 124 -10.98 -0.03 22.10
CA ASP A 124 -9.62 0.47 21.84
C ASP A 124 -9.35 0.65 20.34
N LEU A 125 -10.05 -0.08 19.47
CA LEU A 125 -9.79 -0.08 18.04
C LEU A 125 -9.95 1.32 17.43
N ASP A 126 -10.92 2.11 17.88
CA ASP A 126 -11.12 3.49 17.43
C ASP A 126 -9.91 4.39 17.75
N GLN A 127 -9.34 4.21 18.95
CA GLN A 127 -8.17 4.97 19.42
C GLN A 127 -6.84 4.39 18.95
N THR A 128 -6.86 3.13 18.49
CA THR A 128 -5.67 2.41 18.03
C THR A 128 -5.06 3.11 16.82
N THR A 129 -3.75 3.34 16.89
CA THR A 129 -2.96 3.97 15.83
C THR A 129 -2.68 2.99 14.70
N TYR A 130 -2.37 3.51 13.51
CA TYR A 130 -1.92 2.70 12.38
C TYR A 130 -0.74 1.79 12.75
N GLY A 131 0.22 2.32 13.52
CA GLY A 131 1.38 1.57 13.98
C GLY A 131 1.02 0.43 14.92
N GLN A 132 0.07 0.63 15.84
CA GLN A 132 -0.42 -0.43 16.72
C GLN A 132 -1.11 -1.55 15.92
N CYS A 133 -1.98 -1.19 14.95
CA CYS A 133 -2.59 -2.18 14.06
C CYS A 133 -1.54 -2.99 13.28
N LYS A 134 -0.50 -2.35 12.73
CA LYS A 134 0.59 -3.06 12.05
C LYS A 134 1.38 -3.97 12.98
N ARG A 135 1.63 -3.54 14.23
CA ARG A 135 2.34 -4.34 15.25
C ARG A 135 1.58 -5.58 15.69
N ALA A 136 0.25 -5.57 15.60
CA ALA A 136 -0.56 -6.74 15.91
C ALA A 136 -0.23 -7.94 15.00
N ALA A 137 0.18 -7.70 13.75
CA ALA A 137 0.61 -8.76 12.82
C ALA A 137 2.02 -9.31 13.18
N SER A 138 2.16 -9.88 14.37
CA SER A 138 3.44 -10.28 14.96
C SER A 138 4.20 -11.32 14.15
N GLU A 139 3.51 -12.32 13.59
CA GLU A 139 4.14 -13.36 12.76
C GLU A 139 4.70 -12.77 11.46
N TYR A 140 3.94 -11.89 10.80
CA TYR A 140 4.41 -11.16 9.63
C TYR A 140 5.64 -10.31 9.97
N LEU A 141 5.64 -9.62 11.11
CA LEU A 141 6.76 -8.80 11.53
C LEU A 141 7.99 -9.61 11.90
N ALA A 142 7.83 -10.79 12.49
CA ALA A 142 8.91 -11.73 12.74
C ALA A 142 9.55 -12.19 11.41
N ALA A 143 8.72 -12.62 10.44
CA ALA A 143 9.18 -13.02 9.11
C ALA A 143 9.89 -11.87 8.38
N TRP A 144 9.29 -10.67 8.40
CA TRP A 144 9.87 -9.47 7.79
C TRP A 144 11.20 -9.08 8.45
N SER A 145 11.30 -9.19 9.77
CA SER A 145 12.54 -8.87 10.49
C SER A 145 13.65 -9.88 10.17
N HIS A 146 13.33 -11.16 10.12
CA HIS A 146 14.26 -12.22 9.70
C HIS A 146 14.76 -11.99 8.28
N LEU A 147 13.85 -11.74 7.33
CA LEU A 147 14.20 -11.43 5.93
C LEU A 147 15.08 -10.19 5.84
N HIS A 148 14.72 -9.13 6.56
CA HIS A 148 15.43 -7.86 6.54
C HIS A 148 16.86 -7.99 7.07
N GLN A 149 17.04 -8.67 8.20
CA GLN A 149 18.34 -8.86 8.84
C GLN A 149 19.24 -9.83 8.06
N SER A 150 18.68 -10.89 7.48
CA SER A 150 19.46 -11.92 6.77
C SER A 150 19.88 -11.51 5.36
N LEU A 151 18.96 -10.89 4.59
CA LEU A 151 19.13 -10.76 3.14
C LEU A 151 18.96 -9.34 2.62
N LEU A 152 18.36 -8.43 3.39
CA LEU A 152 18.06 -7.05 2.97
C LEU A 152 18.67 -6.00 3.91
N GLY A 153 19.85 -6.26 4.47
CA GLY A 153 20.48 -5.40 5.50
C GLY A 153 20.68 -3.93 5.08
N THR A 154 20.73 -3.62 3.78
CA THR A 154 20.85 -2.25 3.25
C THR A 154 19.50 -1.58 2.96
N TRP A 155 18.38 -2.23 3.27
CA TRP A 155 17.06 -1.73 2.95
C TRP A 155 16.66 -0.58 3.88
N LEU A 156 16.43 0.59 3.30
CA LEU A 156 16.02 1.80 4.02
C LEU A 156 14.60 1.64 4.59
N GLN A 157 14.45 1.93 5.89
CA GLN A 157 13.17 1.93 6.57
C GLN A 157 12.78 3.36 6.98
N LYS A 158 11.51 3.71 6.78
CA LYS A 158 10.95 4.94 7.35
C LYS A 158 10.79 4.75 8.85
N SER A 159 11.09 5.78 9.64
CA SER A 159 10.88 5.74 11.09
C SER A 159 9.40 5.50 11.43
N PRO A 160 9.03 4.36 12.03
CA PRO A 160 7.63 4.06 12.37
C PRO A 160 7.01 5.12 13.29
N ASP A 161 7.80 5.69 14.20
CA ASP A 161 7.33 6.67 15.18
C ASP A 161 6.95 8.01 14.56
N GLN A 162 7.52 8.33 13.39
CA GLN A 162 7.16 9.56 12.68
C GLN A 162 5.94 9.38 11.76
N TYR A 163 5.79 8.21 11.13
CA TYR A 163 4.82 8.03 10.04
C TYR A 163 3.61 7.19 10.40
N TYR A 164 3.65 6.39 11.48
CA TYR A 164 2.59 5.44 11.83
C TYR A 164 1.81 5.81 13.10
N GLN A 165 2.15 6.93 13.76
CA GLN A 165 1.49 7.39 14.99
C GLN A 165 0.29 8.28 14.68
N PHE A 166 -0.68 7.75 13.94
CA PHE A 166 -1.97 8.42 13.70
C PHE A 166 -3.11 7.43 13.90
N SER A 167 -4.21 7.90 14.48
CA SER A 167 -5.46 7.15 14.61
C SER A 167 -6.49 7.62 13.59
N PHE A 168 -7.59 6.87 13.47
CA PHE A 168 -8.72 7.31 12.67
C PHE A 168 -9.43 8.44 13.42
N LEU A 169 -9.42 9.65 12.84
CA LEU A 169 -10.34 10.69 13.27
C LEU A 169 -11.71 10.32 12.69
N LYS A 170 -12.66 9.91 13.53
CA LYS A 170 -14.08 9.90 13.12
C LYS A 170 -14.36 11.30 12.61
N LEU A 171 -14.56 11.43 11.30
CA LEU A 171 -15.15 12.63 10.76
C LEU A 171 -16.50 12.72 11.44
N SER A 172 -16.68 13.74 12.28
CA SER A 172 -17.98 14.12 12.79
C SER A 172 -18.93 14.09 11.61
N THR A 173 -19.86 13.14 11.64
CA THR A 173 -20.91 12.95 10.66
C THR A 173 -21.50 14.31 10.30
N GLY A 174 -21.30 14.71 9.05
CA GLY A 174 -21.66 16.05 8.61
C GLY A 174 -21.39 16.26 7.14
N PHE A 175 -21.82 15.34 6.29
CA PHE A 175 -22.17 15.64 4.90
C PHE A 175 -23.29 14.68 4.47
N VAL A 176 -24.50 15.25 4.41
CA VAL A 176 -25.60 14.84 3.51
C VAL A 176 -25.22 15.25 2.10
#